data_AF-A0A2Z6E0C6-F1
#
_entry.id   AF-A0A2Z6E0C6-F1
#
_cell.length_a   1.000
_cell.length_b   1.000
_cell.length_c   1.000
_cell.angle_alpha   90.00
_cell.angle_beta   90.00
_cell.angle_gamma   90.00
#
_symmetry.space_group_name_H-M   'P 1'
#
loop_
_entity.id
_entity.type
_entity.pdbx_description
1 polymer ?
#
loop_
_entity_poly.entity_id
_entity_poly.type
_entity_poly.pdbx_seq_one_letter_code
_entity_poly.pdbx_strand_id
1 'polypeptide(L)'
;MESIHLTVSLAINWILFLALFPVTFVWLRRAFRIIVQRDYSEVALKGGEPPPDPERWAPYTAAINLVAGAVTAYVIYGVIVLALPFDTWTAIAGTTIWLKLILDFALSRHAHWRAKQALKAERAQNAPND
;
A
#
# COMPACT_ATOMS: atom_id res chain seq x y z
N MET A 1 -7.69 -18.43 -34.42
CA MET A 1 -7.92 -17.21 -33.62
C MET A 1 -8.50 -17.53 -32.25
N GLU A 2 -9.53 -18.37 -32.16
CA GLU A 2 -10.15 -18.78 -30.89
C GLU A 2 -9.19 -19.43 -29.88
N SER A 3 -8.32 -20.35 -30.34
CA SER A 3 -7.30 -20.99 -29.49
C SER A 3 -6.27 -20.02 -28.90
N ILE A 4 -5.94 -18.96 -29.64
CA ILE A 4 -5.02 -17.90 -29.18
C ILE A 4 -5.71 -17.08 -28.09
N HIS A 5 -6.98 -16.72 -28.27
CA HIS A 5 -7.76 -15.98 -27.28
C HIS A 5 -7.87 -16.73 -25.94
N LEU A 6 -8.14 -18.05 -25.99
CA LEU A 6 -8.20 -18.90 -24.81
C LEU A 6 -6.86 -18.98 -24.08
N THR A 7 -5.77 -19.20 -24.82
CA THR A 7 -4.41 -19.28 -24.25
C THR A 7 -4.01 -17.97 -23.58
N VAL A 8 -4.26 -16.84 -24.25
CA VAL A 8 -3.95 -15.50 -23.72
C VAL A 8 -4.76 -15.20 -22.46
N SER A 9 -6.07 -15.48 -22.48
CA SER A 9 -6.94 -15.25 -21.32
C SER A 9 -6.53 -16.09 -20.12
N LEU A 10 -6.21 -17.37 -20.35
CA LEU A 10 -5.70 -18.27 -19.32
C LEU A 10 -4.38 -17.76 -18.73
N ALA A 11 -3.43 -17.37 -19.59
CA ALA A 11 -2.13 -16.85 -19.15
C ALA A 11 -2.28 -15.57 -18.32
N ILE A 12 -3.09 -14.60 -18.77
CA ILE A 12 -3.35 -13.35 -18.04
C ILE A 12 -3.99 -13.63 -16.69
N ASN A 13 -5.00 -14.50 -16.63
CA ASN A 13 -5.65 -14.89 -15.38
C ASN A 13 -4.65 -15.44 -14.35
N TRP A 14 -3.78 -16.37 -14.76
CA TRP A 14 -2.75 -16.93 -13.90
C TRP A 14 -1.69 -15.92 -13.48
N ILE A 15 -1.23 -15.07 -14.40
CA ILE A 15 -0.24 -14.02 -14.08
C ILE A 15 -0.81 -13.05 -13.04
N LEU A 16 -2.03 -12.57 -13.24
CA LEU A 16 -2.68 -11.65 -12.31
C LEU A 16 -2.90 -12.30 -10.95
N PHE A 17 -3.36 -13.55 -10.93
CA PHE A 17 -3.57 -14.30 -9.69
C PHE A 17 -2.26 -14.53 -8.92
N LEU A 18 -1.22 -15.00 -9.61
CA LEU A 18 0.10 -15.24 -9.01
C LEU A 18 0.76 -13.94 -8.53
N ALA A 19 0.53 -12.82 -9.20
CA ALA A 19 1.02 -11.51 -8.76
C ALA A 19 0.45 -11.07 -7.40
N LEU A 20 -0.73 -11.57 -6.99
CA LEU A 20 -1.30 -11.25 -5.69
C LEU A 20 -0.46 -11.79 -4.52
N PHE A 21 0.23 -12.92 -4.69
CA PHE A 21 1.02 -13.54 -3.62
C PHE A 21 2.16 -12.64 -3.11
N PRO A 22 3.13 -12.22 -3.95
CA PRO A 22 4.21 -11.36 -3.49
C PRO A 22 3.70 -10.00 -3.01
N VAL A 23 2.67 -9.44 -3.66
CA VAL A 23 2.06 -8.16 -3.27
C VAL A 23 1.46 -8.24 -1.86
N THR A 24 0.65 -9.28 -1.61
CA THR A 24 0.03 -9.54 -0.31
C THR A 24 1.09 -9.71 0.78
N PHE A 25 2.11 -10.52 0.50
CA PHE A 25 3.20 -10.76 1.45
C PHE A 25 3.93 -9.46 1.82
N VAL A 26 4.28 -8.63 0.85
CA VAL A 26 4.97 -7.35 1.11
C VAL A 26 4.12 -6.43 1.97
N TRP A 27 2.83 -6.31 1.70
CA TRP A 27 1.96 -5.42 2.48
C TRP A 27 1.76 -5.93 3.92
N LEU A 28 1.50 -7.22 4.10
CA LEU A 28 1.38 -7.80 5.45
C LEU A 28 2.70 -7.72 6.22
N ARG A 29 3.84 -7.97 5.56
CA ARG A 29 5.17 -7.80 6.17
C ARG A 29 5.40 -6.37 6.62
N ARG A 30 5.05 -5.37 5.81
CA ARG A 30 5.17 -3.95 6.17
C ARG A 30 4.30 -3.61 7.38
N ALA A 31 3.05 -4.04 7.39
CA ALA A 31 2.16 -3.85 8.54
C ALA A 31 2.73 -4.49 9.82
N PHE A 32 3.26 -5.72 9.71
CA PHE A 32 3.90 -6.42 10.83
C PHE A 32 5.14 -5.67 11.36
N ARG A 33 6.02 -5.18 10.47
CA ARG A 33 7.19 -4.38 10.88
C ARG A 33 6.79 -3.11 11.66
N ILE A 34 5.76 -2.41 11.21
CA ILE A 34 5.30 -1.18 11.86
C ILE A 34 4.63 -1.49 13.21
N ILE A 35 3.74 -2.49 13.26
CA ILE A 35 2.93 -2.78 14.46
C ILE A 35 3.75 -3.51 15.53
N VAL A 36 4.48 -4.55 15.13
CA VAL A 36 5.15 -5.48 16.07
C VAL A 36 6.61 -5.09 16.29
N GLN A 37 7.34 -4.79 15.22
CA GLN A 37 8.77 -4.43 15.33
C GLN A 37 8.97 -2.95 15.64
N ARG A 38 7.91 -2.14 15.58
CA ARG A 38 7.95 -0.67 15.72
C ARG A 38 8.98 -0.02 14.79
N ASP A 39 9.18 -0.63 13.63
CA ASP A 39 10.10 -0.13 12.61
C ASP A 39 9.35 0.85 11.69
N TYR A 40 9.68 2.13 11.84
CA TYR A 40 9.03 3.23 11.13
C TYR A 40 9.75 3.65 9.84
N SER A 41 10.77 2.88 9.41
CA SER A 41 11.52 3.16 8.18
C SER A 41 10.65 3.11 6.91
N GLU A 42 9.55 2.36 6.94
CA GLU A 42 8.66 2.17 5.78
C GLU A 42 7.36 3.01 5.86
N VAL A 43 7.31 4.00 6.75
CA VAL A 43 6.11 4.81 6.99
C VAL A 43 6.05 6.01 6.05
N ALA A 44 4.89 6.19 5.40
CA ALA A 44 4.57 7.36 4.58
C ALA A 44 5.70 7.77 3.60
N LEU A 45 6.34 6.78 2.97
CA LEU A 45 7.52 6.97 2.13
C LEU A 45 7.29 7.96 1.00
N LYS A 46 8.25 8.85 0.78
CA LYS A 46 8.31 9.73 -0.38
C LYS A 46 9.71 9.67 -0.98
N GLY A 47 9.82 9.10 -2.19
CA GLY A 47 11.14 8.91 -2.82
C GLY A 47 12.06 7.93 -2.07
N GLY A 48 11.50 7.03 -1.25
CA GLY A 48 12.25 6.07 -0.45
C GLY A 48 12.53 6.51 0.99
N GLU A 49 12.27 7.78 1.33
CA GLU A 49 12.55 8.33 2.67
C GLU A 49 11.26 8.54 3.50
N PRO A 50 11.27 8.22 4.80
CA PRO A 50 10.18 8.54 5.72
C PRO A 50 10.11 10.05 6.02
N PRO A 51 8.99 10.57 6.54
CA PRO A 51 8.91 11.95 7.02
C PRO A 51 9.73 12.14 8.32
N PRO A 52 10.07 13.38 8.71
CA PRO A 52 10.83 13.67 9.94
C PRO A 52 10.21 13.16 11.26
N ASP A 53 8.88 13.01 11.30
CA ASP A 53 8.14 12.43 12.42
C ASP A 53 7.30 11.25 11.91
N PRO A 54 7.90 10.06 11.71
CA PRO A 54 7.23 8.93 11.10
C PRO A 54 6.30 8.21 12.09
N GLU A 55 6.59 8.24 13.38
CA GLU A 55 5.80 7.55 14.41
C GLU A 55 4.34 8.03 14.40
N ARG A 56 4.12 9.33 14.22
CA ARG A 56 2.77 9.90 14.09
C ARG A 56 1.95 9.32 12.93
N TRP A 57 2.60 8.94 11.84
CA TRP A 57 1.95 8.43 10.62
C TRP A 57 1.92 6.90 10.55
N ALA A 58 2.64 6.23 11.45
CA ALA A 58 2.71 4.79 11.56
C ALA A 58 1.34 4.09 11.61
N PRO A 59 0.34 4.51 12.42
CA PRO A 59 -0.94 3.80 12.48
C PRO A 59 -1.67 3.82 11.14
N TYR A 60 -1.58 4.92 10.38
CA TYR A 60 -2.22 5.02 9.06
C TYR A 60 -1.53 4.15 8.02
N THR A 61 -0.18 4.16 7.97
CA THR A 61 0.55 3.28 7.04
C THR A 61 0.32 1.81 7.38
N ALA A 62 0.33 1.46 8.67
CA ALA A 62 0.02 0.11 9.13
C ALA A 62 -1.40 -0.31 8.73
N ALA A 63 -2.41 0.53 8.97
CA ALA A 63 -3.79 0.25 8.62
C ALA A 63 -3.98 0.05 7.10
N ILE A 64 -3.40 0.94 6.27
CA ILE A 64 -3.48 0.83 4.81
C ILE A 64 -2.89 -0.50 4.33
N ASN A 65 -1.69 -0.87 4.81
CA ASN A 65 -1.03 -2.10 4.39
C ASN A 65 -1.72 -3.35 4.95
N LEU A 66 -2.22 -3.30 6.19
CA LEU A 66 -2.93 -4.42 6.81
C LEU A 66 -4.27 -4.70 6.12
N VAL A 67 -5.08 -3.65 5.89
CA VAL A 67 -6.39 -3.79 5.22
C VAL A 67 -6.19 -4.27 3.79
N ALA A 68 -5.27 -3.64 3.03
CA ALA A 68 -5.01 -4.05 1.66
C ALA A 68 -4.50 -5.50 1.59
N GLY A 69 -3.55 -5.86 2.46
CA GLY A 69 -3.01 -7.22 2.55
C GLY A 69 -4.05 -8.25 2.98
N ALA A 70 -4.94 -7.91 3.91
CA ALA A 70 -6.01 -8.80 4.34
C ALA A 70 -7.04 -9.05 3.23
N VAL A 71 -7.42 -7.99 2.48
CA VAL A 71 -8.36 -8.12 1.35
C VAL A 71 -7.74 -8.96 0.23
N THR A 72 -6.47 -8.73 -0.13
CA THR A 72 -5.83 -9.56 -1.17
C THR A 72 -5.57 -11.00 -0.70
N ALA A 73 -5.30 -11.23 0.58
CA ALA A 73 -5.26 -12.57 1.16
C ALA A 73 -6.61 -13.28 1.07
N TYR A 74 -7.71 -12.56 1.36
CA TYR A 74 -9.07 -13.06 1.17
C TYR A 74 -9.34 -13.41 -0.30
N VAL A 75 -8.92 -12.57 -1.25
CA VAL A 75 -9.05 -12.86 -2.67
C VAL A 75 -8.30 -14.14 -3.05
N ILE A 76 -7.06 -14.31 -2.60
CA ILE A 76 -6.27 -15.53 -2.85
C ILE A 76 -7.01 -16.75 -2.31
N TYR A 77 -7.47 -16.69 -1.06
CA TYR A 77 -8.27 -17.75 -0.44
C TYR A 77 -9.55 -18.02 -1.22
N GLY A 78 -10.29 -16.97 -1.62
CA GLY A 78 -11.55 -17.08 -2.33
C GLY A 78 -11.42 -17.70 -3.72
N VAL A 79 -10.32 -17.45 -4.44
CA VAL A 79 -10.06 -18.12 -5.73
C VAL A 79 -9.79 -19.61 -5.54
N ILE A 80 -8.98 -19.98 -4.53
CA ILE A 80 -8.57 -21.37 -4.31
C ILE A 80 -9.71 -22.21 -3.71
N VAL A 81 -10.42 -21.66 -2.73
CA VAL A 81 -11.38 -22.42 -1.89
C VAL A 81 -12.81 -22.19 -2.31
N LEU A 82 -13.17 -20.95 -2.67
CA LEU A 82 -14.55 -20.56 -3.00
C LEU A 82 -14.80 -20.51 -4.52
N ALA A 83 -13.77 -20.78 -5.34
CA ALA A 83 -13.82 -20.68 -6.79
C ALA A 83 -14.41 -19.33 -7.28
N LEU A 84 -13.97 -18.21 -6.66
CA LEU A 84 -14.48 -16.89 -7.01
C LEU A 84 -14.39 -16.62 -8.53
N PRO A 85 -15.48 -16.14 -9.17
CA PRO A 85 -15.48 -15.83 -10.60
C PRO A 85 -14.46 -14.76 -10.96
N PHE A 86 -13.93 -14.82 -12.19
CA PHE A 86 -12.91 -13.89 -12.70
C PHE A 86 -13.28 -12.42 -12.46
N ASP A 87 -14.48 -12.02 -12.89
CA ASP A 87 -14.95 -10.64 -12.79
C ASP A 87 -15.05 -10.17 -11.33
N THR A 88 -15.36 -11.08 -10.41
CA THR A 88 -15.49 -10.75 -8.99
C THR A 88 -14.13 -10.56 -8.33
N TRP A 89 -13.23 -11.53 -8.48
CA TRP A 89 -11.95 -11.47 -7.78
C TRP A 89 -11.06 -10.37 -8.37
N THR A 90 -11.09 -10.15 -9.68
CA THR A 90 -10.33 -9.08 -10.33
C THR A 90 -10.86 -7.70 -9.98
N ALA A 91 -12.18 -7.52 -9.84
CA ALA A 91 -12.75 -6.26 -9.37
C ALA A 91 -12.28 -5.95 -7.93
N ILE A 92 -12.33 -6.93 -7.03
CA ILE A 92 -11.89 -6.75 -5.63
C ILE A 92 -10.38 -6.46 -5.58
N ALA A 93 -9.56 -7.26 -6.26
CA ALA A 93 -8.11 -7.10 -6.26
C ALA A 93 -7.68 -5.77 -6.90
N GLY A 94 -8.22 -5.46 -8.08
CA GLY A 94 -7.91 -4.24 -8.82
C GLY A 94 -8.29 -2.98 -8.05
N THR A 95 -9.51 -2.91 -7.51
CA THR A 95 -9.94 -1.77 -6.68
C THR A 95 -9.09 -1.63 -5.42
N THR A 96 -8.76 -2.73 -4.74
CA THR A 96 -7.89 -2.72 -3.56
C THR A 96 -6.50 -2.18 -3.90
N ILE A 97 -5.90 -2.62 -4.99
CA ILE A 97 -4.58 -2.14 -5.45
C ILE A 97 -4.63 -0.64 -5.73
N TRP A 98 -5.63 -0.17 -6.48
CA TRP A 98 -5.77 1.26 -6.80
C TRP A 98 -5.98 2.12 -5.55
N LEU A 99 -6.88 1.70 -4.66
CA LEU A 99 -7.11 2.39 -3.39
C LEU A 99 -5.85 2.42 -2.55
N LYS A 100 -5.15 1.30 -2.42
CA LYS A 100 -3.87 1.23 -1.69
C LYS A 100 -2.86 2.24 -2.24
N LEU A 101 -2.72 2.33 -3.56
CA LEU A 101 -1.76 3.25 -4.20
C LEU A 101 -2.14 4.71 -3.97
N ILE A 102 -3.42 5.05 -4.09
CA ILE A 102 -3.93 6.40 -3.86
C ILE A 102 -3.78 6.80 -2.39
N LEU A 103 -4.07 5.89 -1.45
CA LEU A 103 -3.95 6.13 -0.02
C LEU A 103 -2.49 6.33 0.40
N ASP A 104 -1.58 5.47 -0.06
CA ASP A 104 -0.13 5.64 0.17
C ASP A 104 0.36 6.97 -0.42
N PHE A 105 -0.10 7.32 -1.62
CA PHE A 105 0.21 8.59 -2.25
C PHE A 105 -0.24 9.76 -1.38
N ALA A 106 -1.53 9.80 -1.00
CA ALA A 106 -2.10 10.87 -0.21
C ALA A 106 -1.41 11.02 1.16
N LEU A 107 -1.19 9.90 1.87
CA LEU A 107 -0.53 9.87 3.17
C LEU A 107 0.90 10.40 3.09
N SER A 108 1.68 9.94 2.10
CA SER A 108 3.04 10.39 1.85
C SER A 108 3.11 11.91 1.63
N ARG A 109 2.20 12.47 0.82
CA ARG A 109 2.19 13.93 0.56
C ARG A 109 1.79 14.70 1.80
N HIS A 110 0.78 14.22 2.51
CA HIS A 110 0.27 14.88 3.69
C HIS A 110 1.30 14.93 4.83
N ALA A 111 2.01 13.82 5.05
CA ALA A 111 3.07 13.73 6.07
C ALA A 111 4.25 14.67 5.77
N HIS A 112 4.76 14.66 4.53
CA HIS A 112 5.89 15.49 4.13
C HIS A 112 5.55 16.98 4.02
N TRP A 113 4.34 17.32 3.57
CA TRP A 113 3.91 18.72 3.49
C TRP A 113 3.81 19.36 4.89
N ARG A 114 3.24 18.64 5.86
CA ARG A 114 3.19 19.11 7.25
C ARG A 114 4.57 19.27 7.87
N ALA A 115 5.48 18.34 7.61
CA ALA A 115 6.86 18.45 8.10
C ALA A 115 7.55 19.74 7.57
N LYS A 116 7.34 20.07 6.28
CA LYS A 116 7.85 21.31 5.70
C LYS A 116 7.26 22.57 6.37
N GLN A 117 5.99 22.52 6.75
CA GLN A 117 5.34 23.65 7.46
C GLN A 117 5.90 23.84 8.87
N ALA A 118 6.11 22.75 9.61
CA ALA A 118 6.69 22.80 10.96
C ALA A 118 8.09 23.41 10.94
N LEU A 119 8.96 22.96 10.03
CA LEU A 119 10.31 23.51 9.84
C LEU A 119 10.29 25.01 9.48
N LYS A 120 9.32 25.44 8.66
CA LYS A 120 9.17 26.86 8.30
C LYS A 120 8.77 27.70 9.51
N ALA A 121 7.87 27.20 10.35
CA ALA A 121 7.42 27.90 11.55
C ALA A 121 8.55 28.04 12.58
N GLU A 122 9.33 26.98 12.80
CA GLU A 122 10.49 26.99 13.70
C GLU A 122 11.56 27.99 13.25
N ARG A 123 11.89 28.01 11.95
CA ARG A 123 12.83 29.00 11.38
C ARG A 123 12.36 30.43 11.52
N ALA A 124 11.05 30.69 11.44
CA ALA A 124 10.50 32.02 11.60
C ALA A 124 10.57 32.50 13.07
N GLN A 125 10.45 31.58 14.04
CA GLN A 125 10.59 31.90 15.46
C GLN A 125 12.05 32.14 15.87
N ASN A 126 12.99 31.44 15.23
CA ASN A 126 14.42 31.54 15.52
C ASN A 126 15.14 32.59 14.65
N ALA A 127 14.41 33.38 13.87
CA ALA A 127 14.99 34.46 13.08
C ALA A 127 15.56 35.53 14.04
N PRO A 128 16.79 36.02 13.82
CA PRO A 128 17.32 37.12 14.61
C PRO A 128 16.39 38.34 14.50
N ASN A 129 16.13 38.99 15.64
CA ASN A 129 15.45 40.29 15.65
C ASN A 129 16.46 41.33 15.19
N ASP A 130 16.46 41.62 13.89
CA ASP A 130 17.21 42.72 13.26
C ASP A 130 16.54 44.08 13.55
#